data_AF-A0A924GXD1-F1
#
_entry.id   AF-A0A924GXD1-F1
#
_cell.length_a   1.000
_cell.length_b   1.000
_cell.length_c   1.000
_cell.angle_alpha   90.00
_cell.angle_beta   90.00
_cell.angle_gamma   90.00
#
_symmetry.space_group_name_H-M   'P 1'
#
loop_
_entity.id
_entity.type
_entity.pdbx_description
1 polymer ?
#
loop_
_entity_poly.entity_id
_entity_poly.type
_entity_poly.pdbx_seq_one_letter_code
_entity_poly.pdbx_strand_id
1 'polypeptide(L)'
;MATAAPTEDEGLQAGAILMLALGEECASEVFKYLSPKEVQRLGERMARVTTVADAAFDDVLMRFENTVDSQRSLVNDTGAYVSNVPKRALGDDKAGLLIDRIVQGRDVSGIESLKWMDPAAIGELIRNEHPQIIATILVHLDRDHASGVLAS
;
A
#
# COMPACT_ATOMS: atom_id res chain seq x y z
N MET A 1 25.71 7.64 -21.23
CA MET A 1 25.21 7.09 -22.51
C MET A 1 23.71 7.36 -22.55
N ALA A 2 23.24 8.14 -23.51
CA ALA A 2 21.81 8.44 -23.65
C ALA A 2 21.15 7.26 -24.38
N THR A 3 20.31 6.49 -23.69
CA THR A 3 19.47 5.46 -24.31
C THR A 3 18.43 6.14 -25.19
N ALA A 4 18.45 5.83 -26.49
CA ALA A 4 17.46 6.32 -27.44
C ALA A 4 16.06 5.89 -27.00
N ALA A 5 15.07 6.77 -27.20
CA ALA A 5 13.68 6.44 -26.94
C ALA A 5 13.28 5.20 -27.78
N PRO A 6 12.55 4.23 -27.20
CA PRO A 6 12.11 3.06 -27.93
C PRO A 6 11.30 3.46 -29.15
N THR A 7 11.45 2.70 -30.23
CA THR A 7 10.65 2.91 -31.44
C THR A 7 9.16 2.70 -31.15
N GLU A 8 8.28 3.30 -31.94
CA GLU A 8 6.83 3.21 -31.73
C GLU A 8 6.33 1.76 -31.73
N ASP A 9 6.97 0.88 -32.50
CA ASP A 9 6.63 -0.54 -32.55
C ASP A 9 7.08 -1.29 -31.28
N GLU A 10 8.30 -1.03 -30.80
CA GLU A 10 8.80 -1.58 -29.54
C GLU A 10 7.93 -1.15 -28.35
N GLY A 11 7.46 0.10 -28.34
CA GLY A 11 6.53 0.60 -27.33
C GLY A 11 5.17 -0.11 -27.37
N LEU A 12 4.64 -0.35 -28.57
CA LEU A 12 3.36 -1.05 -28.75
C LEU A 12 3.46 -2.54 -28.37
N GLN A 13 4.60 -3.17 -28.66
CA GLN A 13 4.90 -4.55 -28.25
C GLN A 13 5.07 -4.64 -26.73
N ALA A 14 5.84 -3.74 -26.11
CA ALA A 14 6.00 -3.69 -24.66
C ALA A 14 4.65 -3.43 -23.95
N GLY A 15 3.83 -2.53 -24.49
CA GLY A 15 2.47 -2.29 -24.00
C GLY A 15 1.60 -3.54 -24.07
N ALA A 16 1.64 -4.28 -25.17
CA ALA A 16 0.89 -5.53 -25.30
C ALA A 16 1.34 -6.59 -24.27
N ILE A 17 2.66 -6.73 -24.06
CA ILE A 17 3.23 -7.66 -23.08
C ILE A 17 2.80 -7.26 -21.66
N LEU A 18 2.88 -5.97 -21.31
CA LEU A 18 2.46 -5.46 -20.01
C LEU A 18 0.97 -5.70 -19.75
N MET A 19 0.12 -5.48 -20.74
CA MET A 19 -1.33 -5.70 -20.61
C MET A 19 -1.67 -7.18 -20.41
N LEU A 20 -0.93 -8.09 -21.06
CA LEU A 20 -1.05 -9.53 -20.81
C LEU A 20 -0.56 -9.91 -19.39
N ALA A 21 0.51 -9.27 -18.90
CA ALA A 21 1.02 -9.48 -17.55
C ALA A 21 0.03 -9.05 -16.46
N LEU A 22 -0.70 -7.96 -16.69
CA LEU A 22 -1.70 -7.41 -15.76
C LEU A 22 -2.95 -8.31 -15.64
N GLY A 23 -3.21 -9.18 -16.62
CA GLY A 23 -4.42 -9.98 -16.69
C GLY A 23 -5.66 -9.18 -17.10
N GLU A 24 -6.74 -9.91 -17.38
CA GLU A 24 -7.96 -9.37 -18.03
C GLU A 24 -8.61 -8.23 -17.24
N GLU A 25 -8.76 -8.38 -15.92
CA GLU A 25 -9.44 -7.39 -15.07
C GLU A 25 -8.68 -6.06 -15.07
N CYS A 26 -7.39 -6.06 -14.74
CA CYS A 26 -6.59 -4.84 -14.69
C CYS A 26 -6.37 -4.23 -16.07
N ALA A 27 -6.16 -5.05 -17.10
CA ALA A 27 -6.07 -4.57 -18.49
C ALA A 27 -7.35 -3.83 -18.89
N SER A 28 -8.53 -4.37 -18.56
CA SER A 28 -9.81 -3.75 -18.93
C SER A 28 -9.97 -2.34 -18.36
N GLU A 29 -9.47 -2.08 -17.14
CA GLU A 29 -9.48 -0.75 -16.53
C GLU A 29 -8.58 0.23 -17.29
N VAL A 30 -7.41 -0.22 -17.76
CA VAL A 30 -6.50 0.59 -18.58
C VAL A 30 -7.12 0.91 -19.95
N PHE A 31 -7.80 -0.05 -20.58
CA PHE A 31 -8.48 0.13 -21.88
C PHE A 31 -9.52 1.26 -21.85
N LYS A 32 -10.16 1.53 -20.71
CA LYS A 32 -11.14 2.63 -20.56
C LYS A 32 -10.55 4.02 -20.80
N TYR A 33 -9.22 4.16 -20.66
CA TYR A 33 -8.52 5.43 -20.83
C TYR A 33 -7.90 5.61 -22.23
N LEU A 34 -8.03 4.61 -23.11
CA LEU A 34 -7.45 4.64 -24.44
C LEU A 34 -8.47 5.11 -25.49
N SER A 35 -7.99 5.81 -26.52
CA SER A 35 -8.81 6.15 -27.68
C SER A 35 -9.12 4.90 -28.52
N PRO A 36 -10.20 4.90 -29.34
CA PRO A 36 -10.54 3.76 -30.19
C PRO A 36 -9.40 3.28 -31.09
N LYS A 37 -8.57 4.21 -31.58
CA LYS A 37 -7.41 3.90 -32.43
C LYS A 37 -6.30 3.21 -31.64
N GLU A 38 -6.07 3.60 -30.39
CA GLU A 38 -5.07 2.97 -29.52
C GLU A 38 -5.51 1.58 -29.07
N VAL A 39 -6.78 1.44 -28.70
CA VAL A 39 -7.42 0.14 -28.41
C VAL A 39 -7.23 -0.84 -29.56
N GLN A 40 -7.51 -0.40 -30.79
CA GLN A 40 -7.33 -1.23 -31.97
C GLN A 40 -5.87 -1.66 -32.16
N ARG A 41 -4.93 -0.70 -32.13
CA ARG A 41 -3.50 -0.99 -32.33
C ARG A 41 -2.94 -1.93 -31.28
N LEU A 42 -3.31 -1.71 -30.01
CA LEU A 42 -2.86 -2.51 -28.89
C LEU A 42 -3.49 -3.91 -28.90
N GLY A 43 -4.79 -4.01 -29.17
CA GLY A 43 -5.50 -5.28 -29.31
C GLY A 43 -4.97 -6.13 -30.47
N GLU A 44 -4.69 -5.53 -31.63
CA GLU A 44 -4.07 -6.23 -32.76
C GLU A 44 -2.68 -6.76 -32.42
N ARG A 45 -1.89 -6.03 -31.62
CA ARG A 45 -0.60 -6.52 -31.12
C ARG A 45 -0.77 -7.64 -30.10
N MET A 46 -1.65 -7.48 -29.10
CA MET A 46 -1.92 -8.51 -28.09
C MET A 46 -2.37 -9.83 -28.72
N ALA A 47 -3.22 -9.79 -29.76
CA ALA A 47 -3.67 -10.99 -30.47
C ALA A 47 -2.55 -11.72 -31.22
N ARG A 48 -1.49 -11.01 -31.63
CA ARG A 48 -0.31 -11.59 -32.31
C ARG A 48 0.73 -12.12 -31.34
N VAL A 49 0.66 -11.71 -30.07
CA VAL A 49 1.55 -12.20 -29.01
C VAL A 49 1.03 -13.56 -28.55
N THR A 50 1.46 -14.62 -29.24
CA THR A 50 1.05 -16.00 -28.94
C THR A 50 1.90 -16.63 -27.83
N THR A 51 3.17 -16.26 -27.77
CA THR A 51 4.14 -16.71 -26.76
C THR A 51 5.20 -15.63 -26.61
N VAL A 52 5.36 -15.10 -25.40
CA VAL A 52 6.43 -14.18 -25.05
C VAL A 52 7.58 -15.02 -24.47
N ALA A 53 8.81 -14.78 -24.90
CA ALA A 53 9.96 -15.37 -24.24
C ALA A 53 10.11 -14.76 -22.84
N ASP A 54 10.34 -15.56 -21.80
CA ASP A 54 10.44 -15.11 -20.40
C ASP A 54 11.39 -13.90 -20.25
N ALA A 55 12.53 -13.92 -20.94
CA ALA A 55 13.49 -12.82 -20.93
C ALA A 55 12.93 -11.48 -21.44
N ALA A 56 12.04 -11.51 -22.45
CA ALA A 56 11.40 -10.29 -22.96
C ALA A 56 10.27 -9.81 -22.04
N PHE A 57 9.61 -10.74 -21.35
CA PHE A 57 8.60 -10.43 -20.35
C PHE A 57 9.22 -9.73 -19.14
N ASP A 58 10.30 -10.30 -18.60
CA ASP A 58 11.06 -9.73 -17.48
C ASP A 58 11.67 -8.37 -17.81
N ASP A 59 12.21 -8.18 -19.03
CA ASP A 59 12.73 -6.88 -19.47
C ASP A 59 11.65 -5.79 -19.47
N VAL A 60 10.47 -6.10 -20.03
CA VAL A 60 9.36 -5.14 -20.10
C VAL A 60 8.87 -4.76 -18.70
N LEU A 61 8.73 -5.72 -17.79
CA LEU A 61 8.34 -5.48 -16.40
C LEU A 61 9.37 -4.63 -15.65
N MET A 62 10.65 -5.00 -15.74
CA MET A 62 11.73 -4.25 -15.11
C MET A 62 11.82 -2.82 -15.64
N ARG A 63 11.62 -2.60 -16.95
CA ARG A 63 11.57 -1.26 -17.53
C ARG A 63 10.36 -0.46 -17.04
N PHE A 64 9.20 -1.11 -16.90
CA PHE A 64 8.01 -0.48 -16.34
C PHE A 64 8.22 -0.09 -14.87
N GLU A 65 8.75 -0.98 -14.04
CA GLU A 65 9.09 -0.70 -12.62
C GLU A 65 10.05 0.49 -12.50
N ASN A 66 11.15 0.50 -13.26
CA ASN A 66 12.09 1.62 -13.27
C ASN A 66 11.43 2.94 -13.72
N THR A 67 10.48 2.89 -14.65
CA THR A 67 9.73 4.07 -15.11
C THR A 67 8.78 4.56 -14.02
N VAL A 68 8.08 3.66 -13.34
CA VAL A 68 7.21 3.99 -12.21
C VAL A 68 8.02 4.55 -11.05
N ASP A 69 9.17 3.97 -10.72
CA ASP A 69 10.03 4.43 -9.62
C ASP A 69 10.67 5.78 -9.91
N SER A 70 11.11 6.03 -11.15
CA SER A 70 11.61 7.35 -11.55
C SER A 70 10.52 8.43 -11.54
N GLN A 71 9.28 8.09 -11.87
CA GLN A 71 8.13 9.00 -11.71
C GLN A 71 7.70 9.17 -10.24
N ARG A 72 7.79 8.12 -9.42
CA ARG A 72 7.56 8.17 -7.96
C ARG A 72 8.63 8.98 -7.25
N SER A 73 9.88 8.99 -7.71
CA SER A 73 10.93 9.85 -7.16
C SER A 73 10.67 11.35 -7.35
N LEU A 74 9.75 11.73 -8.25
CA LEU A 74 9.24 13.10 -8.39
C LEU A 74 7.99 13.36 -7.53
N VAL A 75 7.32 12.31 -7.06
CA VAL A 75 6.18 12.33 -6.13
C VAL A 75 6.66 11.82 -4.77
N ASN A 76 7.38 12.66 -4.05
CA ASN A 76 7.75 12.44 -2.64
C ASN A 76 6.52 12.51 -1.72
N ASP A 77 5.51 11.67 -1.96
CA ASP A 77 4.42 11.44 -1.02
C ASP A 77 4.05 9.96 -0.97
N THR A 78 5.04 9.13 -0.63
CA THR A 78 4.85 7.72 -0.26
C THR A 78 3.81 7.58 0.88
N GLY A 79 3.60 8.63 1.68
CA GLY A 79 2.55 8.71 2.70
C GLY A 79 1.13 8.69 2.12
N ALA A 80 0.87 9.42 1.04
CA ALA A 80 -0.42 9.40 0.35
C ALA A 80 -0.75 8.01 -0.24
N TYR A 81 0.24 7.30 -0.80
CA TYR A 81 0.00 5.96 -1.35
C TYR A 81 -0.28 4.93 -0.24
N VAL A 82 0.55 4.93 0.81
CA VAL A 82 0.38 4.05 1.98
C VAL A 82 -0.92 4.33 2.74
N SER A 83 -1.43 5.57 2.69
CA SER A 83 -2.74 5.92 3.25
C SER A 83 -3.93 5.54 2.37
N ASN A 84 -3.79 5.58 1.05
CA ASN A 84 -4.93 5.33 0.16
C ASN A 84 -5.21 3.84 -0.08
N VAL A 85 -4.20 2.97 0.03
CA VAL A 85 -4.37 1.52 -0.19
C VAL A 85 -5.26 0.88 0.90
N PRO A 86 -5.01 1.08 2.21
CA PRO A 86 -5.89 0.56 3.26
C PRO A 86 -7.30 1.16 3.19
N LYS A 87 -7.44 2.46 2.85
CA LYS A 87 -8.75 3.13 2.68
C LYS A 87 -9.61 2.46 1.61
N ARG A 88 -9.01 2.16 0.47
CA ARG A 88 -9.70 1.45 -0.63
C ARG A 88 -10.04 0.00 -0.30
N ALA A 89 -9.22 -0.67 0.51
CA ALA A 89 -9.43 -2.07 0.86
C ALA A 89 -10.40 -2.28 2.04
N LEU A 90 -10.49 -1.32 2.97
CA LEU A 90 -11.14 -1.53 4.28
C LEU A 90 -12.20 -0.48 4.63
N GLY A 91 -12.29 0.62 3.85
CA GLY A 91 -13.13 1.79 4.17
C GLY A 91 -12.40 2.81 5.05
N ASP A 92 -12.80 4.08 4.97
CA ASP A 92 -12.09 5.22 5.59
C ASP A 92 -11.90 5.07 7.11
N ASP A 93 -12.92 4.59 7.83
CA ASP A 93 -12.89 4.42 9.29
C ASP A 93 -11.87 3.37 9.76
N LYS A 94 -11.81 2.22 9.09
CA LYS A 94 -10.90 1.12 9.46
C LYS A 94 -9.46 1.38 9.00
N ALA A 95 -9.32 2.15 7.93
CA ALA A 95 -8.02 2.48 7.37
C ALA A 95 -7.30 3.56 8.17
N GLY A 96 -8.00 4.57 8.71
CA GLY A 96 -7.38 5.64 9.49
C GLY A 96 -6.46 5.13 10.60
N LEU A 97 -6.95 4.17 11.40
CA LEU A 97 -6.19 3.57 12.50
C LEU A 97 -4.97 2.77 12.03
N LEU A 98 -5.08 2.06 10.89
CA LEU A 98 -3.95 1.32 10.32
C LEU A 98 -2.89 2.24 9.74
N ILE A 99 -3.33 3.34 9.12
CA ILE A 99 -2.46 4.32 8.50
C ILE A 99 -1.69 5.09 9.57
N ASP A 100 -2.34 5.49 10.65
CA ASP A 100 -1.67 6.10 11.80
C ASP A 100 -0.57 5.17 12.33
N ARG A 101 -0.84 3.86 12.44
CA ARG A 101 0.13 2.87 12.89
C ARG A 101 1.32 2.67 11.92
N ILE A 102 1.10 2.82 10.61
CA ILE A 102 2.13 2.61 9.58
C ILE A 102 2.96 3.89 9.37
N VAL A 103 2.31 5.06 9.34
CA VAL A 103 2.94 6.36 9.06
C VAL A 103 3.68 6.91 10.28
N GLN A 104 3.16 6.69 11.49
CA GLN A 104 3.84 7.09 12.74
C GLN A 104 4.93 6.10 13.17
N GLY A 105 5.64 5.51 12.21
CA GLY A 105 6.66 4.49 12.42
C GLY A 105 7.51 4.76 13.67
N ARG A 106 7.41 3.84 14.64
CA ARG A 106 8.18 3.83 15.90
C ARG A 106 8.07 5.13 16.72
N ASP A 107 6.93 5.30 17.37
CA ASP A 107 6.82 5.49 18.83
C ASP A 107 5.33 5.62 19.19
N VAL A 108 4.57 4.56 18.89
CA VAL A 108 3.33 4.31 19.64
C VAL A 108 3.83 4.04 21.05
N SER A 109 3.88 5.09 21.87
CA SER A 109 4.44 5.04 23.22
C SER A 109 3.94 3.77 23.90
N GLY A 110 4.77 3.09 24.69
CA GLY A 110 4.37 1.81 25.32
C GLY A 110 2.98 1.86 26.00
N ILE A 111 2.53 3.05 26.38
CA ILE A 111 1.20 3.36 26.92
C ILE A 111 0.06 3.18 25.90
N GLU A 112 0.21 3.53 24.63
CA GLU A 112 -0.84 3.33 23.61
C GLU A 112 -1.08 1.86 23.28
N SER A 113 -0.06 1.00 23.45
CA SER A 113 -0.23 -0.45 23.33
C SER A 113 -1.15 -1.02 24.42
N LEU A 114 -1.22 -0.37 25.59
CA LEU A 114 -2.09 -0.78 26.70
C LEU A 114 -3.58 -0.59 26.38
N LYS A 115 -3.94 0.28 25.42
CA LYS A 115 -5.35 0.45 25.00
C LYS A 115 -5.94 -0.81 24.36
N TRP A 116 -5.11 -1.75 23.93
CA TRP A 116 -5.52 -2.97 23.22
C TRP A 116 -5.36 -4.24 24.07
N MET A 117 -4.89 -4.11 25.31
CA MET A 117 -4.70 -5.23 26.24
C MET A 117 -5.95 -5.43 27.10
N ASP A 118 -6.20 -6.67 27.53
CA ASP A 118 -7.26 -6.96 28.50
C ASP A 118 -7.01 -6.18 29.81
N PRO A 119 -8.02 -5.50 30.38
CA PRO A 119 -7.88 -4.74 31.61
C PRO A 119 -7.25 -5.52 32.77
N ALA A 120 -7.57 -6.81 32.92
CA ALA A 120 -6.97 -7.64 33.96
C ALA A 120 -5.47 -7.86 33.74
N ALA A 121 -5.03 -8.00 32.49
CA ALA A 121 -3.61 -8.14 32.15
C ALA A 121 -2.84 -6.84 32.40
N ILE A 122 -3.46 -5.68 32.13
CA ILE A 122 -2.88 -4.38 32.47
C ILE A 122 -2.76 -4.22 33.99
N GLY A 123 -3.79 -4.61 34.75
CA GLY A 123 -3.80 -4.59 36.21
C GLY A 123 -2.66 -5.40 36.83
N GLU A 124 -2.41 -6.61 36.31
CA GLU A 124 -1.26 -7.43 36.73
C GLU A 124 0.08 -6.80 36.36
N LEU A 125 0.19 -6.20 35.16
CA LEU A 125 1.42 -5.56 34.69
C LEU A 125 1.83 -4.38 35.57
N ILE A 126 0.87 -3.55 35.99
CA ILE A 126 1.14 -2.31 36.74
C ILE A 126 1.04 -2.48 38.26
N ARG A 127 0.73 -3.68 38.77
CA ARG A 127 0.47 -3.94 40.20
C ARG A 127 1.60 -3.51 41.13
N ASN A 128 2.85 -3.60 40.68
CA ASN A 128 4.04 -3.28 41.47
C ASN A 128 4.66 -1.92 41.12
N GLU A 129 3.98 -1.13 40.28
CA GLU A 129 4.47 0.19 39.88
C GLU A 129 4.18 1.25 40.94
N HIS A 130 4.96 2.34 40.92
CA HIS A 130 4.71 3.46 41.82
C HIS A 130 3.33 4.08 41.54
N PRO A 131 2.55 4.53 42.56
CA PRO A 131 1.21 5.10 42.34
C PRO A 131 1.15 6.22 41.30
N GLN A 132 2.21 7.02 41.19
CA GLN A 132 2.34 8.06 40.17
C GLN A 132 2.38 7.51 38.72
N ILE A 133 3.03 6.36 38.51
CA ILE A 133 3.14 5.68 37.22
C ILE A 133 1.79 5.06 36.86
N ILE A 134 1.12 4.40 37.81
CA ILE A 134 -0.24 3.87 37.65
C ILE A 134 -1.21 4.99 37.24
N ALA A 135 -1.18 6.13 37.93
CA ALA A 135 -2.00 7.29 37.59
C ALA A 135 -1.70 7.83 36.18
N THR A 136 -0.42 7.89 35.79
CA THR A 136 -0.01 8.34 34.45
C THR A 136 -0.56 7.41 33.37
N ILE A 137 -0.50 6.10 33.59
CA ILE A 137 -1.05 5.09 32.67
C ILE A 137 -2.56 5.22 32.55
N LEU A 138 -3.29 5.31 33.68
CA LEU A 138 -4.75 5.36 33.68
C LEU A 138 -5.32 6.60 32.99
N VAL A 139 -4.65 7.75 33.07
CA VAL A 139 -5.07 8.99 32.39
C VAL A 139 -5.01 8.86 30.85
N HIS A 140 -4.19 7.94 30.34
CA HIS A 140 -4.04 7.71 28.90
C HIS A 140 -4.90 6.55 28.38
N LEU A 141 -5.65 5.86 29.24
CA LEU A 141 -6.62 4.83 28.86
C LEU A 141 -8.02 5.43 28.70
N ASP A 142 -8.82 4.82 27.82
CA ASP A 142 -10.24 5.17 27.71
C ASP A 142 -10.99 4.78 28.98
N ARG A 143 -12.09 5.50 29.29
CA ARG A 143 -12.83 5.36 30.56
C ARG A 143 -13.22 3.93 30.88
N ASP A 144 -13.69 3.18 29.88
CA ASP A 144 -14.14 1.81 30.06
C ASP A 144 -12.96 0.88 30.43
N HIS A 145 -11.82 1.03 29.76
CA HIS A 145 -10.59 0.29 30.07
C HIS A 145 -10.04 0.65 31.45
N ALA A 146 -9.92 1.94 31.78
CA ALA A 146 -9.44 2.37 33.09
C ALA A 146 -10.34 1.83 34.23
N SER A 147 -11.66 1.80 34.01
CA SER A 147 -12.60 1.22 34.97
C SER A 147 -12.41 -0.29 35.14
N GLY A 148 -12.13 -1.01 34.04
CA GLY A 148 -11.83 -2.43 34.07
C GLY A 148 -10.53 -2.76 34.81
N VAL A 149 -9.50 -1.92 34.66
CA VAL A 149 -8.21 -2.08 35.36
C VAL A 149 -8.35 -1.81 36.86
N LEU A 150 -9.22 -0.87 37.25
CA LEU A 150 -9.48 -0.57 38.66
C LEU A 150 -10.40 -1.60 39.34
N ALA A 151 -11.20 -2.33 38.55
CA ALA A 151 -12.11 -3.36 39.03
C ALA A 151 -11.45 -4.75 39.17
N SER A 152 -10.25 -4.93 38.61
CA SER A 152 -9.47 -6.18 38.63
C SER A 152 -8.61 -6.37 39.88
#